data_AF-A0A9W6GTE3-F1
#
_entry.id   AF-A0A9W6GTE3-F1
#
_cell.length_a   1.000
_cell.length_b   1.000
_cell.length_c   1.000
_cell.angle_alpha   90.00
_cell.angle_beta   90.00
_cell.angle_gamma   90.00
#
_symmetry.space_group_name_H-M   'P 1'
#
loop_
_entity.id
_entity.type
_entity.pdbx_description
1 polymer ?
#
loop_
_entity_poly.entity_id
_entity_poly.type
_entity_poly.pdbx_seq_one_letter_code
_entity_poly.pdbx_strand_id
1 'polypeptide(L)'
;MTHARPPRILVIGIGNILWGDEGFGVRVVEAFHARFIAPENVTILDGGTQGLYLVHFVEECDRLLVFDAIDYGLTPGELKIVRDAEVPKFTGSKKMSLHQTGFQEVLSAAELLGRYPEKLALIGCQPLDLEDWGGPLTEPVRAAIEPALDAAATLLAEWGVTLSARREDEPFAALLANDIDHGSYETRA
;
A
#
# COMPACT_ATOMS: atom_id res chain seq x y z
N MET A 1 11.47 -1.11 -35.04
CA MET A 1 10.65 -1.65 -33.94
C MET A 1 11.16 -1.00 -32.67
N THR A 2 10.47 0.01 -32.16
CA THR A 2 10.81 0.65 -30.88
C THR A 2 10.47 -0.34 -29.76
N HIS A 3 11.47 -0.84 -29.05
CA HIS A 3 11.21 -1.53 -27.78
C HIS A 3 10.66 -0.48 -26.81
N ALA A 4 9.36 -0.54 -26.53
CA ALA A 4 8.75 0.27 -25.49
C ALA A 4 9.44 -0.08 -24.17
N ARG A 5 9.89 0.94 -23.43
CA ARG A 5 10.47 0.76 -22.09
C ARG A 5 9.41 0.11 -21.18
N PRO A 6 9.79 -0.84 -20.29
CA PRO A 6 8.85 -1.37 -19.31
C PRO A 6 8.28 -0.23 -18.46
N PRO A 7 6.97 -0.27 -18.12
CA PRO A 7 6.33 0.77 -17.31
C PRO A 7 6.96 0.82 -15.92
N ARG A 8 7.15 2.02 -15.38
CA ARG A 8 7.56 2.26 -13.99
C ARG A 8 6.37 2.04 -13.08
N ILE A 9 6.54 1.24 -12.04
CA ILE A 9 5.46 0.81 -11.17
C ILE A 9 5.83 1.19 -9.74
N LEU A 10 4.91 1.81 -9.02
CA LEU A 10 5.03 2.10 -7.60
C LEU A 10 4.07 1.21 -6.82
N VAL A 11 4.60 0.45 -5.86
CA VAL A 11 3.83 -0.31 -4.86
C VAL A 11 4.02 0.39 -3.53
N ILE A 12 2.95 0.96 -2.97
CA ILE A 12 3.04 1.81 -1.78
C ILE A 12 2.05 1.39 -0.69
N GLY A 13 2.54 1.33 0.54
CA GLY A 13 1.71 1.20 1.73
C GLY A 13 1.44 2.57 2.34
N ILE A 14 0.17 2.90 2.58
CA ILE A 14 -0.25 4.10 3.30
C ILE A 14 -0.85 3.67 4.62
N GLY A 15 -0.59 4.45 5.68
CA GLY A 15 -1.16 4.16 6.99
C GLY A 15 -0.31 4.67 8.14
N ASN A 16 -0.80 4.41 9.35
CA ASN A 16 -0.17 4.82 10.58
C ASN A 16 -0.05 3.62 11.53
N ILE A 17 1.14 3.04 11.61
CA ILE A 17 1.44 1.87 12.46
C ILE A 17 1.25 2.12 13.96
N LEU A 18 1.06 3.37 14.39
CA LEU A 18 0.80 3.72 15.78
C LEU A 18 -0.69 3.66 16.16
N TRP A 19 -1.60 3.45 15.19
CA TRP A 19 -3.06 3.56 15.35
C TRP A 19 -3.77 2.26 14.93
N GLY A 20 -3.44 1.14 15.57
CA GLY A 20 -4.13 -0.14 15.36
C GLY A 20 -4.21 -0.54 13.88
N ASP A 21 -5.43 -0.76 13.39
CA ASP A 21 -5.65 -1.20 12.01
C ASP A 21 -5.27 -0.15 10.94
N GLU A 22 -5.06 1.13 11.30
CA GLU A 22 -4.49 2.12 10.37
C GLU A 22 -3.09 1.71 9.88
N GLY A 23 -2.40 0.82 10.59
CA GLY A 23 -1.10 0.29 10.17
C GLY A 23 -1.16 -0.68 8.98
N PHE A 24 -2.35 -1.13 8.54
CA PHE A 24 -2.49 -2.22 7.57
C PHE A 24 -1.67 -2.01 6.29
N GLY A 25 -1.81 -0.84 5.64
CA GLY A 25 -1.15 -0.61 4.35
C GLY A 25 0.38 -0.67 4.45
N VAL A 26 0.93 -0.13 5.53
CA VAL A 26 2.37 -0.20 5.84
C VAL A 26 2.81 -1.65 6.09
N ARG A 27 2.08 -2.39 6.93
CA ARG A 27 2.40 -3.81 7.20
C ARG A 27 2.32 -4.70 5.98
N VAL A 28 1.37 -4.44 5.08
CA VAL A 28 1.29 -5.19 3.82
C VAL A 28 2.46 -4.89 2.90
N VAL A 29 2.88 -3.62 2.75
CA VAL A 29 4.00 -3.30 1.85
C VAL A 29 5.35 -3.80 2.40
N GLU A 30 5.53 -3.80 3.72
CA GLU A 30 6.66 -4.44 4.39
C GLU A 30 6.68 -5.95 4.12
N ALA A 31 5.56 -6.64 4.33
CA ALA A 31 5.42 -8.06 4.06
C ALA A 31 5.61 -8.40 2.57
N PHE A 32 5.15 -7.52 1.68
CA PHE A 32 5.36 -7.64 0.23
C PHE A 32 6.84 -7.58 -0.14
N HIS A 33 7.57 -6.60 0.41
CA HIS A 33 9.02 -6.46 0.20
C HIS A 33 9.81 -7.64 0.76
N ALA A 34 9.38 -8.17 1.91
CA ALA A 34 9.97 -9.35 2.53
C ALA A 34 9.76 -10.60 1.66
N ARG A 35 8.55 -10.81 1.15
CA ARG A 35 8.15 -12.02 0.40
C ARG A 35 8.66 -12.04 -1.04
N PHE A 36 8.77 -10.88 -1.69
CA PHE A 36 9.04 -10.81 -3.13
C PHE A 36 10.32 -10.05 -3.48
N ILE A 37 11.00 -10.54 -4.51
CA ILE A 37 12.00 -9.82 -5.28
C ILE A 37 11.28 -9.23 -6.49
N ALA A 38 11.19 -7.90 -6.51
CA ALA A 38 10.59 -7.16 -7.61
C ALA A 38 11.64 -6.79 -8.68
N PRO A 39 11.26 -6.71 -9.96
CA PRO A 39 12.17 -6.27 -11.03
C PRO A 39 12.49 -4.78 -10.91
N GLU A 40 13.56 -4.33 -11.58
CA GLU A 40 14.08 -2.95 -11.48
C GLU A 40 13.08 -1.84 -11.81
N ASN A 41 12.03 -2.14 -12.58
CA ASN A 41 10.99 -1.17 -12.92
C ASN A 41 9.88 -1.05 -11.85
N VAL A 42 9.98 -1.78 -10.73
CA VAL A 42 9.03 -1.75 -9.62
C VAL A 42 9.72 -1.16 -8.39
N THR A 43 9.22 -0.01 -7.94
CA THR A 43 9.60 0.61 -6.67
C THR A 43 8.63 0.18 -5.60
N ILE A 44 9.15 -0.30 -4.46
CA ILE A 44 8.37 -0.62 -3.26
C ILE A 44 8.65 0.46 -2.23
N LEU A 45 7.60 1.04 -1.65
CA LEU A 45 7.71 2.20 -0.77
C LEU A 45 6.77 2.06 0.44
N ASP A 46 7.32 2.27 1.64
CA ASP A 46 6.51 2.65 2.79
C ASP A 46 6.22 4.16 2.69
N GLY A 47 4.95 4.50 2.43
CA GLY A 47 4.49 5.88 2.33
C GLY A 47 4.01 6.47 3.65
N GLY A 48 3.78 5.63 4.67
CA GLY A 48 3.24 6.00 5.97
C GLY A 48 2.15 7.08 5.87
N THR A 49 2.41 8.21 6.54
CA THR A 49 1.52 9.38 6.59
C THR A 49 2.10 10.62 5.88
N GLN A 50 3.01 10.43 4.92
CA GLN A 50 3.85 11.50 4.36
C GLN A 50 3.09 12.54 3.48
N GLY A 51 1.84 12.28 3.09
CA GLY A 51 1.01 13.23 2.34
C GLY A 51 1.71 13.76 1.08
N LEU A 52 1.70 15.09 0.87
CA LEU A 52 2.23 15.74 -0.34
C LEU A 52 3.71 15.45 -0.66
N TYR A 53 4.52 14.97 0.28
CA TYR A 53 5.88 14.51 -0.04
C TYR A 53 5.91 13.31 -0.99
N LEU A 54 4.78 12.59 -1.12
CA LEU A 54 4.64 11.43 -2.01
C LEU A 54 4.37 11.81 -3.48
N VAL A 55 4.08 13.08 -3.77
CA VAL A 55 3.73 13.53 -5.14
C VAL A 55 4.82 13.14 -6.15
N HIS A 56 6.08 13.34 -5.82
CA HIS A 56 7.20 13.08 -6.73
C HIS A 56 7.29 11.61 -7.13
N PHE A 57 7.00 10.69 -6.19
CA PHE A 57 6.96 9.26 -6.47
C PHE A 57 5.80 8.88 -7.39
N VAL A 58 4.63 9.51 -7.20
CA VAL A 58 3.46 9.27 -8.04
C VAL A 58 3.67 9.82 -9.45
N GLU A 59 4.25 11.02 -9.59
CA GLU A 59 4.60 11.60 -10.90
C GLU A 59 5.62 10.75 -11.68
N GLU A 60 6.44 10.00 -10.95
CA GLU A 60 7.47 9.11 -11.50
C GLU A 60 6.98 7.67 -11.74
N CYS A 61 5.71 7.37 -11.55
CA CYS A 61 5.18 6.05 -11.88
C CYS A 61 4.19 6.13 -13.04
N ASP A 62 4.22 5.11 -13.89
CA ASP A 62 3.22 4.92 -14.94
C ASP A 62 2.05 4.10 -14.39
N ARG A 63 2.28 3.31 -13.33
CA ARG A 63 1.25 2.53 -12.62
C ARG A 63 1.46 2.54 -11.12
N LEU A 64 0.36 2.60 -10.38
CA LEU A 64 0.38 2.77 -8.93
C LEU A 64 -0.50 1.71 -8.26
N LEU A 65 0.08 0.92 -7.37
CA LEU A 65 -0.62 0.00 -6.47
C LEU A 65 -0.52 0.52 -5.04
N VAL A 66 -1.65 0.70 -4.37
CA VAL A 66 -1.74 1.24 -3.01
C VAL A 66 -2.35 0.21 -2.06
N PHE A 67 -1.80 0.10 -0.86
CA PHE A 67 -2.42 -0.60 0.27
C PHE A 67 -2.85 0.40 1.33
N ASP A 68 -4.05 0.24 1.88
CA ASP A 68 -4.60 1.13 2.92
C ASP A 68 -5.68 0.43 3.78
N ALA A 69 -5.93 0.93 4.99
CA ALA A 69 -7.06 0.54 5.82
C ALA A 69 -8.24 1.47 5.58
N ILE A 70 -9.35 0.99 5.02
CA ILE A 70 -10.48 1.86 4.63
C ILE A 70 -11.78 1.32 5.20
N ASP A 71 -12.52 2.18 5.91
CA ASP A 71 -13.85 1.86 6.41
C ASP A 71 -14.91 1.90 5.29
N TYR A 72 -15.10 0.76 4.67
CA TYR A 72 -16.16 0.53 3.69
C TYR A 72 -17.53 0.25 4.34
N GLY A 73 -17.58 -0.05 5.64
CA GLY A 73 -18.72 -0.65 6.33
C GLY A 73 -18.94 -2.12 5.96
N LEU A 74 -17.87 -2.84 5.64
CA LEU A 74 -17.85 -4.28 5.37
C LEU A 74 -17.52 -5.09 6.65
N THR A 75 -17.29 -6.38 6.51
CA THR A 75 -16.79 -7.22 7.61
C THR A 75 -15.32 -6.89 7.90
N PRO A 76 -14.88 -6.73 9.17
CA PRO A 76 -13.47 -6.54 9.48
C PRO A 76 -12.57 -7.63 8.86
N GLY A 77 -11.45 -7.21 8.27
CA GLY A 77 -10.53 -8.08 7.51
C GLY A 77 -10.95 -8.32 6.05
N GLU A 78 -12.14 -7.89 5.63
CA GLU A 78 -12.59 -8.03 4.25
C GLU A 78 -11.79 -7.09 3.34
N LEU A 79 -11.18 -7.66 2.31
CA LEU A 79 -10.44 -6.90 1.31
C LEU A 79 -11.36 -6.42 0.19
N LYS A 80 -11.11 -5.19 -0.26
CA LYS A 80 -11.74 -4.60 -1.42
C LYS A 80 -10.69 -4.05 -2.37
N ILE A 81 -10.78 -4.49 -3.62
CA ILE A 81 -9.91 -4.01 -4.69
C ILE A 81 -10.67 -2.97 -5.50
N VAL A 82 -10.10 -1.78 -5.62
CA VAL A 82 -10.65 -0.65 -6.38
C VAL A 82 -9.65 -0.27 -7.47
N ARG A 83 -10.12 0.08 -8.67
CA ARG A 83 -9.26 0.41 -9.82
C ARG A 83 -9.59 1.76 -10.43
N ASP A 84 -8.57 2.46 -10.89
CA ASP A 84 -8.62 3.66 -11.72
C ASP A 84 -9.60 4.72 -11.19
N ALA A 85 -10.59 5.12 -12.00
CA ALA A 85 -11.55 6.17 -11.69
C ALA A 85 -12.46 5.88 -10.49
N GLU A 86 -12.45 4.66 -9.95
CA GLU A 86 -13.14 4.33 -8.71
C GLU A 86 -12.32 4.69 -7.47
N VAL A 87 -10.98 4.73 -7.57
CA VAL A 87 -10.10 4.98 -6.41
C VAL A 87 -10.35 6.35 -5.77
N PRO A 88 -10.40 7.47 -6.51
CA PRO A 88 -10.70 8.79 -5.91
C PRO A 88 -12.11 8.91 -5.30
N LYS A 89 -13.05 8.04 -5.69
CA LYS A 89 -14.42 8.06 -5.17
C LYS A 89 -14.54 7.38 -3.80
N PHE A 90 -13.72 6.35 -3.56
CA PHE A 90 -13.76 5.56 -2.34
C PHE A 90 -13.01 6.20 -1.19
N THR A 91 -11.95 6.91 -1.50
CA THR A 91 -11.30 7.81 -0.55
C THR A 91 -12.27 8.94 -0.17
N GLY A 92 -12.94 9.58 -1.13
CA GLY A 92 -13.91 10.66 -0.87
C GLY A 92 -15.16 10.34 -0.02
N SER A 93 -15.44 9.09 0.37
CA SER A 93 -16.73 8.71 0.96
C SER A 93 -16.63 7.96 2.30
N LYS A 94 -17.20 8.57 3.36
CA LYS A 94 -17.17 8.22 4.80
C LYS A 94 -15.93 8.76 5.55
N LYS A 95 -15.95 8.68 6.90
CA LYS A 95 -14.96 9.31 7.81
C LYS A 95 -13.54 8.99 7.34
N MET A 96 -12.92 9.92 6.60
CA MET A 96 -11.53 9.76 6.20
C MET A 96 -10.61 10.07 7.36
N SER A 97 -9.59 9.22 7.54
CA SER A 97 -8.45 9.56 8.37
C SER A 97 -7.70 10.76 7.75
N LEU A 98 -6.89 11.45 8.56
CA LEU A 98 -6.13 12.61 8.09
C LEU A 98 -5.14 12.25 6.97
N HIS A 99 -4.56 11.04 7.01
CA HIS A 99 -3.60 10.59 6.00
C HIS A 99 -4.27 10.11 4.70
N GLN A 100 -5.51 9.62 4.74
CA GLN A 100 -6.31 9.35 3.54
C GLN A 100 -6.63 10.62 2.75
N THR A 101 -6.97 11.69 3.47
CA THR A 101 -7.09 13.03 2.88
C THR A 101 -5.76 13.45 2.24
N GLY A 102 -4.64 13.23 2.94
CA GLY A 102 -3.31 13.53 2.41
C GLY A 102 -2.96 12.79 1.11
N PHE A 103 -3.31 11.52 0.98
CA PHE A 103 -3.03 10.78 -0.26
C PHE A 103 -3.96 11.18 -1.43
N GLN A 104 -5.17 11.66 -1.14
CA GLN A 104 -6.02 12.28 -2.18
C GLN A 104 -5.45 13.57 -2.73
N GLU A 105 -4.88 14.40 -1.87
CA GLU A 105 -4.18 15.61 -2.29
C GLU A 105 -2.98 15.25 -3.18
N VAL A 106 -2.28 14.16 -2.90
CA VAL A 106 -1.19 13.64 -3.75
C VAL A 106 -1.66 13.29 -5.15
N LEU A 107 -2.73 12.49 -5.26
CA LEU A 107 -3.31 12.10 -6.55
C LEU A 107 -3.83 13.32 -7.33
N SER A 108 -4.48 14.25 -6.63
CA SER A 108 -5.00 15.49 -7.23
C SER A 108 -3.86 16.39 -7.74
N ALA A 109 -2.77 16.50 -6.98
CA ALA A 109 -1.59 17.24 -7.42
C ALA A 109 -0.95 16.61 -8.66
N ALA A 110 -0.79 15.28 -8.69
CA ALA A 110 -0.28 14.57 -9.87
C ALA A 110 -1.16 14.77 -11.11
N GLU A 111 -2.50 14.79 -10.94
CA GLU A 111 -3.44 15.10 -12.01
C GLU A 111 -3.27 16.53 -12.54
N LEU A 112 -3.20 17.52 -11.65
CA LEU A 112 -3.00 18.93 -12.00
C LEU A 112 -1.68 19.16 -12.76
N LEU A 113 -0.65 18.36 -12.46
CA LEU A 113 0.66 18.41 -13.11
C LEU A 113 0.69 17.60 -14.43
N GLY A 114 -0.40 16.94 -14.81
CA GLY A 114 -0.48 16.11 -16.01
C GLY A 114 0.37 14.83 -15.93
N ARG A 115 0.60 14.34 -14.71
CA ARG A 115 1.44 13.19 -14.37
C ARG A 115 0.68 12.13 -13.57
N TYR A 116 -0.63 12.02 -13.80
CA TYR A 116 -1.44 10.98 -13.18
C TYR A 116 -1.03 9.59 -13.71
N PRO A 117 -0.95 8.54 -12.86
CA PRO A 117 -0.62 7.19 -13.32
C PRO A 117 -1.63 6.68 -14.36
N GLU A 118 -1.14 5.99 -15.40
CA GLU A 118 -2.00 5.40 -16.44
C GLU A 118 -2.87 4.26 -15.90
N LYS A 119 -2.40 3.58 -14.85
CA LYS A 119 -3.18 2.59 -14.11
C LYS A 119 -3.04 2.82 -12.61
N LEU A 120 -4.15 2.70 -11.90
CA LEU A 120 -4.18 2.80 -10.45
C LEU A 120 -4.98 1.64 -9.87
N ALA A 121 -4.47 1.00 -8.83
CA ALA A 121 -5.20 0.03 -8.04
C ALA A 121 -4.99 0.31 -6.55
N LEU A 122 -6.03 0.04 -5.77
CA LEU A 122 -6.05 0.15 -4.32
C LEU A 122 -6.56 -1.17 -3.76
N ILE A 123 -5.77 -1.82 -2.90
CA ILE A 123 -6.20 -2.93 -2.08
C ILE A 123 -6.47 -2.36 -0.69
N GLY A 124 -7.74 -2.12 -0.39
CA GLY A 124 -8.19 -1.65 0.91
C GLY A 124 -8.63 -2.80 1.80
N CYS A 125 -8.30 -2.77 3.09
CA CYS A 125 -8.85 -3.67 4.09
C CYS A 125 -9.86 -2.95 4.97
N GLN A 126 -11.01 -3.58 5.23
CA GLN A 126 -11.94 -3.10 6.24
C GLN A 126 -11.32 -3.26 7.64
N PRO A 127 -11.16 -2.18 8.41
CA PRO A 127 -10.68 -2.23 9.79
C PRO A 127 -11.75 -2.72 10.76
N LEU A 128 -11.31 -3.28 11.88
CA LEU A 128 -12.11 -3.48 13.10
C LEU A 128 -12.02 -2.24 14.00
N ASP A 129 -10.80 -1.73 14.23
CA ASP A 129 -10.54 -0.58 15.11
C ASP A 129 -9.43 0.32 14.54
N LEU A 130 -9.81 1.56 14.22
CA LEU A 130 -8.91 2.61 13.71
C LEU A 130 -8.42 3.57 14.81
N GLU A 131 -8.94 3.47 16.03
CA GLU A 131 -8.70 4.44 17.11
C GLU A 131 -7.80 3.88 18.23
N ASP A 132 -7.28 2.66 18.08
CA ASP A 132 -6.42 1.99 19.07
C ASP A 132 -4.99 2.55 19.07
N TRP A 133 -4.77 3.60 19.86
CA TRP A 133 -3.47 4.25 19.99
C TRP A 133 -2.46 3.34 20.71
N GLY A 134 -1.36 3.03 20.02
CA GLY A 134 -0.33 2.15 20.55
C GLY A 134 -0.60 0.66 20.31
N GLY A 135 -1.77 0.30 19.78
CA GLY A 135 -2.20 -1.07 19.57
C GLY A 135 -1.64 -1.70 18.28
N PRO A 136 -1.53 -3.04 18.24
CA PRO A 136 -1.18 -3.77 17.01
C PRO A 136 -2.38 -3.84 16.06
N LEU A 137 -2.15 -4.37 14.85
CA LEU A 137 -3.27 -4.80 14.00
C LEU A 137 -4.18 -5.77 14.76
N THR A 138 -5.48 -5.60 14.62
CA THR A 138 -6.46 -6.56 15.10
C THR A 138 -6.35 -7.85 14.30
N GLU A 139 -6.73 -8.97 14.92
CA GLU A 139 -6.60 -10.28 14.28
C GLU A 139 -7.24 -10.42 12.88
N PRO A 140 -8.48 -9.95 12.62
CA PRO A 140 -9.05 -10.06 11.27
C PRO A 140 -8.26 -9.26 10.23
N VAL A 141 -7.71 -8.10 10.59
CA VAL A 141 -6.92 -7.25 9.68
C VAL A 141 -5.52 -7.83 9.47
N ARG A 142 -4.88 -8.34 10.53
CA ARG A 142 -3.61 -9.06 10.44
C ARG A 142 -3.72 -10.28 9.52
N ALA A 143 -4.79 -11.05 9.66
CA ALA A 143 -5.06 -12.22 8.82
C ALA A 143 -5.31 -11.88 7.34
N ALA A 144 -5.67 -10.62 7.04
CA ALA A 144 -5.89 -10.14 5.69
C ALA A 144 -4.59 -9.78 4.93
N ILE A 145 -3.42 -9.76 5.59
CA ILE A 145 -2.13 -9.47 4.96
C ILE A 145 -1.82 -10.49 3.86
N GLU A 146 -1.84 -11.78 4.15
CA GLU A 146 -1.52 -12.83 3.16
C GLU A 146 -2.45 -12.79 1.93
N PRO A 147 -3.78 -12.70 2.08
CA PRO A 147 -4.69 -12.45 0.96
C PRO A 147 -4.38 -11.18 0.17
N ALA A 148 -3.94 -10.10 0.82
CA ALA A 148 -3.58 -8.85 0.15
C ALA A 148 -2.29 -9.00 -0.69
N LEU A 149 -1.31 -9.79 -0.21
CA LEU A 149 -0.11 -10.13 -0.98
C LEU A 149 -0.43 -10.91 -2.25
N ASP A 150 -1.32 -11.91 -2.14
CA ASP A 150 -1.74 -12.72 -3.29
C ASP A 150 -2.54 -11.87 -4.31
N ALA A 151 -3.40 -10.97 -3.83
CA ALA A 151 -4.11 -10.01 -4.67
C ALA A 151 -3.14 -9.04 -5.39
N ALA A 152 -2.13 -8.53 -4.68
CA ALA A 152 -1.10 -7.68 -5.25
C ALA A 152 -0.28 -8.39 -6.32
N ALA A 153 0.15 -9.62 -6.06
CA ALA A 153 0.88 -10.44 -7.04
C ALA A 153 0.05 -10.67 -8.30
N THR A 154 -1.25 -10.93 -8.15
CA THR A 154 -2.18 -11.09 -9.27
C THR A 154 -2.31 -9.81 -10.09
N LEU A 155 -2.53 -8.66 -9.43
CA LEU A 155 -2.61 -7.35 -10.10
C LEU A 155 -1.33 -6.99 -10.84
N LEU A 156 -0.19 -7.24 -10.21
CA LEU A 156 1.13 -6.97 -10.81
C LEU A 156 1.38 -7.89 -12.01
N ALA A 157 0.94 -9.16 -11.95
CA ALA A 157 0.97 -10.07 -13.09
C ALA A 157 0.08 -9.59 -14.26
N GLU A 158 -1.12 -9.07 -13.99
CA GLU A 158 -1.97 -8.41 -15.00
C GLU A 158 -1.28 -7.19 -15.63
N TRP A 159 -0.37 -6.55 -14.88
CA TRP A 159 0.47 -5.46 -15.34
C TRP A 159 1.76 -5.94 -16.04
N GLY A 160 1.94 -7.24 -16.22
CA GLY A 160 3.11 -7.82 -16.87
C GLY A 160 4.37 -7.84 -16.00
N VAL A 161 4.22 -7.70 -14.68
CA VAL A 161 5.30 -7.88 -13.71
C VAL A 161 5.37 -9.34 -13.31
N THR A 162 6.57 -9.91 -13.32
CA THR A 162 6.83 -11.22 -12.72
C THR A 162 7.60 -11.01 -11.43
N LEU A 163 6.98 -11.36 -10.31
CA LEU A 163 7.62 -11.37 -9.00
C LEU A 163 8.31 -12.72 -8.79
N SER A 164 9.50 -12.70 -8.18
CA SER A 164 10.14 -13.92 -7.68
C SER A 164 9.99 -13.99 -6.17
N ALA A 165 9.72 -15.17 -5.62
CA ALA A 165 9.72 -15.33 -4.16
C ALA A 165 11.14 -15.17 -3.63
N ARG A 166 11.30 -14.37 -2.56
CA ARG A 166 12.55 -14.30 -1.81
C ARG A 166 12.72 -15.57 -1.00
N ARG A 167 13.96 -16.05 -0.87
CA ARG A 167 14.26 -17.20 -0.02
C ARG A 167 14.25 -16.79 1.45
N GLU A 168 13.82 -17.68 2.34
CA GLU A 168 13.76 -17.42 3.79
C GLU A 168 15.12 -17.00 4.40
N ASP A 169 16.22 -17.46 3.79
CA ASP A 169 17.59 -17.21 4.24
C ASP A 169 18.25 -15.99 3.56
N GLU A 170 17.56 -15.30 2.66
CA GLU A 170 18.12 -14.18 1.90
C GLU A 170 17.88 -12.85 2.65
N PRO A 171 18.94 -12.19 3.16
CA PRO A 171 18.78 -10.93 3.87
C PRO A 171 18.33 -9.81 2.92
N PHE A 172 17.44 -8.94 3.39
CA PHE A 172 17.02 -7.74 2.69
C PHE A 172 17.03 -6.54 3.65
N ALA A 173 17.25 -5.34 3.10
CA ALA A 173 17.14 -4.12 3.89
C ALA A 173 15.66 -3.78 4.09
N ALA A 174 15.29 -3.40 5.32
CA ALA A 174 13.98 -2.83 5.61
C ALA A 174 13.72 -1.57 4.76
N LEU A 175 12.45 -1.26 4.51
CA LEU A 175 12.06 -0.09 3.71
C LEU A 175 12.43 1.21 4.41
N LEU A 176 12.43 1.23 5.75
CA LEU A 176 12.90 2.34 6.58
C LEU A 176 14.12 1.93 7.42
N ALA A 177 15.10 2.83 7.51
CA ALA A 177 16.33 2.58 8.26
C ALA A 177 16.13 2.44 9.79
N ASN A 178 15.05 3.02 10.34
CA ASN A 178 14.67 2.96 11.75
C ASN A 178 13.21 2.50 11.88
N ASP A 179 12.89 1.37 11.28
CA ASP A 179 11.55 0.79 11.32
C ASP A 179 11.14 0.36 12.74
N ILE A 180 9.86 0.50 13.07
CA ILE A 180 9.29 -0.06 14.30
C ILE A 180 9.00 -1.54 14.01
N ASP A 181 10.01 -2.35 14.31
CA ASP A 181 9.99 -3.80 14.14
C ASP A 181 8.73 -4.45 14.74
N HIS A 182 8.01 -5.19 13.87
CA HIS A 182 6.84 -6.01 14.21
C HIS A 182 7.12 -6.93 15.40
N GLY A 183 8.32 -7.54 15.46
CA GLY A 183 8.72 -8.43 16.55
C GLY A 183 8.87 -7.75 17.90
N SER A 184 9.17 -6.46 17.93
CA SER A 184 9.46 -5.71 19.16
C SER A 184 8.25 -4.93 19.70
N TYR A 185 7.34 -4.50 18.81
CA TYR A 185 6.20 -3.65 19.14
C TYR A 185 4.87 -4.41 19.21
N GLU A 186 4.59 -5.29 18.24
CA GLU A 186 3.25 -5.90 18.09
C GLU A 186 3.08 -7.23 18.82
N THR A 187 4.17 -7.90 19.23
CA THR A 187 4.12 -9.17 19.97
C THR A 187 3.99 -8.98 21.49
N ARG A 188 3.95 -7.74 21.97
CA ARG A 188 3.90 -7.40 23.40
C ARG A 188 2.48 -7.24 23.98
N ALA A 189 1.45 -7.46 23.18
CA ALA A 189 0.04 -7.40 23.59
C ALA A 189 -0.52 -8.80 23.90
#